data_AF-A0A934CU09-F1
#
_entry.id   AF-A0A934CU09-F1
#
_cell.length_a   1.000
_cell.length_b   1.000
_cell.length_c   1.000
_cell.angle_alpha   90.00
_cell.angle_beta   90.00
_cell.angle_gamma   90.00
#
_symmetry.space_group_name_H-M   'P 1'
#
loop_
_entity.id
_entity.type
_entity.pdbx_description
1 polymer ?
#
loop_
_entity_poly.entity_id
_entity_poly.type
_entity_poly.pdbx_seq_one_letter_code
_entity_poly.pdbx_strand_id
1 'polypeptide(L)'
;MKNKNFYYTIPFMMLTFLMLLGGCKESEIHYSHAKHMERGLKDCNTCHNYKEDLEPKWPKMAKCLSCHMKDFDTSNPKSCLLCHTRPGMKIKVKHPIPKKYRDLKFTHKVHLENKVECVQCHKGIEKSDAITLNLIPDMFGTCIPCHKERGEEGIACNVCHKHIKKDRMPLYHEDRWVKHADARWIQKHGNEFYYNQNYCKRCHNDLNWCVNCHQDQKPRSHNNAWRRKTHGFAASWERKKCSVCHQEDFCERCHTNTTPLSHTASWGGVNTRNRHCLNCHFPVSMVSCTVCHPNPTHPSAIDSPHPPFVGNCTQSGCHPVGRAGEPPHPKPAGVNCTACHNK
;
A
#
# COMPACT_ATOMS: atom_id res chain seq x y z
N MET A 1 51.69 -8.40 32.56
CA MET A 1 51.35 -7.21 33.38
C MET A 1 49.89 -6.84 33.17
N LYS A 2 49.07 -7.02 34.24
CA LYS A 2 47.72 -6.51 34.53
C LYS A 2 46.67 -6.43 33.39
N ASN A 3 45.89 -7.50 33.23
CA ASN A 3 44.53 -7.45 32.69
C ASN A 3 43.60 -6.78 33.72
N LYS A 4 42.92 -5.70 33.33
CA LYS A 4 41.89 -5.04 34.13
C LYS A 4 40.51 -5.56 33.68
N ASN A 5 39.88 -6.38 34.54
CA ASN A 5 38.47 -6.72 34.40
C ASN A 5 37.62 -5.54 34.93
N PHE A 6 36.88 -4.88 34.05
CA PHE A 6 35.86 -3.90 34.42
C PHE A 6 34.57 -4.64 34.77
N TYR A 7 34.23 -4.70 36.05
CA TYR A 7 32.91 -5.10 36.52
C TYR A 7 31.97 -3.89 36.45
N TYR A 8 31.00 -3.92 35.54
CA TYR A 8 29.86 -2.99 35.56
C TYR A 8 28.81 -3.53 36.52
N THR A 9 28.72 -2.94 37.70
CA THR A 9 27.58 -3.10 38.61
C THR A 9 26.40 -2.32 38.05
N ILE A 10 25.49 -3.01 37.34
CA ILE A 10 24.21 -2.45 36.92
C ILE A 10 23.38 -2.24 38.21
N PRO A 11 22.94 -1.00 38.52
CA PRO A 11 22.18 -0.77 39.74
C PRO A 11 20.82 -1.46 39.59
N PHE A 12 20.55 -2.39 40.52
CA PHE A 12 19.34 -3.20 40.66
C PHE A 12 18.04 -2.40 40.86
N MET A 13 18.12 -1.06 40.83
CA MET A 13 17.05 -0.12 41.17
C MET A 13 16.24 0.36 39.95
N MET A 14 16.44 -0.22 38.77
CA MET A 14 15.72 0.13 37.54
C MET A 14 14.89 -1.03 36.95
N LEU A 15 14.69 -2.11 37.71
CA LEU A 15 13.86 -3.25 37.29
C LEU A 15 12.49 -3.33 37.99
N THR A 16 12.27 -2.55 39.05
CA THR A 16 11.02 -2.58 39.83
C THR A 16 9.92 -1.66 39.29
N PHE A 17 10.22 -0.77 38.34
CA PHE A 17 9.21 0.12 37.75
C PHE A 17 8.47 -0.48 36.53
N LEU A 18 8.93 -1.63 36.00
CA LEU A 18 8.34 -2.25 34.80
C LEU A 18 7.16 -3.20 35.09
N MET A 19 6.81 -3.46 36.36
CA MET A 19 5.70 -4.35 36.73
C MET A 19 4.37 -3.64 37.03
N LEU A 20 4.34 -2.31 37.14
CA LEU A 20 3.14 -1.56 37.52
C LEU A 20 2.30 -1.00 36.34
N LEU A 21 2.72 -1.26 35.09
CA LEU A 21 1.94 -0.91 33.88
C LEU A 21 1.13 -2.09 33.32
N GLY A 22 1.01 -3.19 34.06
CA GLY A 22 0.03 -4.24 33.80
C GLY A 22 -1.36 -3.79 34.24
N GLY A 23 -1.95 -2.81 33.55
CA GLY A 23 -3.34 -2.42 33.78
C GLY A 23 -4.23 -3.66 33.82
N CYS A 24 -5.03 -3.83 34.86
CA CYS A 24 -5.89 -4.99 35.04
C CYS A 24 -6.77 -5.18 33.79
N LYS A 25 -6.43 -6.16 32.95
CA LYS A 25 -7.21 -6.44 31.75
C LYS A 25 -8.61 -6.90 32.18
N GLU A 26 -9.65 -6.25 31.64
CA GLU A 26 -11.05 -6.58 31.89
C GLU A 26 -11.36 -8.05 31.50
N SER A 27 -12.43 -8.62 32.07
CA SER A 27 -12.85 -10.00 31.79
C SER A 27 -13.86 -10.03 30.65
N GLU A 28 -13.70 -10.99 29.74
CA GLU A 28 -14.58 -11.27 28.61
C GLU A 28 -15.38 -12.56 28.87
N ILE A 29 -16.37 -12.85 28.02
CA ILE A 29 -17.16 -14.07 28.09
C ILE A 29 -16.74 -15.04 26.97
N HIS A 30 -16.45 -16.28 27.32
CA HIS A 30 -16.38 -17.42 26.42
C HIS A 30 -17.79 -17.84 26.02
N TYR A 31 -18.20 -17.50 24.81
CA TYR A 31 -19.49 -17.90 24.26
C TYR A 31 -19.36 -18.32 22.80
N SER A 32 -19.84 -19.53 22.49
CA SER A 32 -19.90 -20.08 21.13
C SER A 32 -21.36 -20.19 20.71
N HIS A 33 -21.76 -19.47 19.67
CA HIS A 33 -23.06 -19.66 19.04
C HIS A 33 -23.16 -21.06 18.43
N ALA A 34 -22.09 -21.54 17.78
CA ALA A 34 -22.05 -22.88 17.15
C ALA A 34 -22.48 -23.99 18.11
N LYS A 35 -21.89 -24.04 19.31
CA LYS A 35 -22.23 -25.06 20.32
C LYS A 35 -23.67 -24.95 20.84
N HIS A 36 -24.22 -23.74 20.90
CA HIS A 36 -25.61 -23.54 21.33
C HIS A 36 -26.59 -23.92 20.21
N MET A 37 -26.25 -23.65 18.94
CA MET A 37 -27.02 -24.06 17.77
C MET A 37 -27.06 -25.58 17.63
N GLU A 38 -25.92 -26.27 17.84
CA GLU A 38 -25.83 -27.75 17.84
C GLU A 38 -26.72 -28.39 18.91
N ARG A 39 -26.91 -27.70 20.05
CA ARG A 39 -27.80 -28.11 21.13
C ARG A 39 -29.27 -27.76 20.91
N GLY A 40 -29.62 -27.25 19.73
CA GLY A 40 -30.99 -26.99 19.32
C GLY A 40 -31.53 -25.57 19.58
N LEU A 41 -30.71 -24.64 20.07
CA LEU A 41 -31.11 -23.25 20.30
C LEU A 41 -31.10 -22.44 18.99
N LYS A 42 -32.06 -22.72 18.11
CA LYS A 42 -32.15 -22.11 16.77
C LYS A 42 -32.82 -20.73 16.74
N ASP A 43 -33.67 -20.44 17.72
CA ASP A 43 -34.33 -19.14 17.82
C ASP A 43 -33.43 -18.13 18.54
N CYS A 44 -32.97 -17.13 17.78
CA CYS A 44 -32.12 -16.05 18.29
C CYS A 44 -32.81 -15.25 19.41
N ASN A 45 -34.14 -15.13 19.37
CA ASN A 45 -34.90 -14.41 20.38
C ASN A 45 -34.88 -15.08 21.75
N THR A 46 -34.62 -16.40 21.79
CA THR A 46 -34.48 -17.14 23.04
C THR A 46 -33.48 -16.45 23.97
N CYS A 47 -32.34 -15.99 23.43
CA CYS A 47 -31.30 -15.31 24.21
C CYS A 47 -31.39 -13.78 24.10
N HIS A 48 -31.60 -13.24 22.90
CA HIS A 48 -31.53 -11.80 22.64
C HIS A 48 -32.78 -11.00 23.07
N ASN A 49 -33.90 -11.68 23.35
CA ASN A 49 -35.11 -11.15 23.98
C ASN A 49 -35.53 -9.76 23.47
N TYR A 50 -35.70 -9.66 22.16
CA TYR A 50 -36.35 -8.50 21.54
C TYR A 50 -37.85 -8.73 21.67
N LYS A 51 -38.49 -7.95 22.54
CA LYS A 51 -39.92 -8.01 22.80
C LYS A 51 -40.65 -7.17 21.74
N GLU A 52 -41.75 -6.54 22.10
CA GLU A 52 -42.51 -5.61 21.24
C GLU A 52 -41.66 -4.43 20.73
N ASP A 53 -40.53 -4.11 21.37
CA ASP A 53 -39.62 -3.06 20.92
C ASP A 53 -38.77 -3.46 19.70
N LEU A 54 -38.72 -4.76 19.36
CA LEU A 54 -37.92 -5.30 18.25
C LEU A 54 -36.44 -4.85 18.29
N GLU A 55 -35.90 -4.66 19.50
CA GLU A 55 -34.51 -4.29 19.72
C GLU A 55 -33.78 -5.40 20.47
N PRO A 56 -32.96 -6.22 19.77
CA PRO A 56 -32.15 -7.28 20.37
C PRO A 56 -31.22 -6.72 21.44
N LYS A 57 -31.27 -7.32 22.63
CA LYS A 57 -30.43 -6.94 23.76
C LYS A 57 -29.33 -7.98 23.96
N TRP A 58 -28.25 -7.54 24.58
CA TRP A 58 -27.23 -8.46 25.08
C TRP A 58 -27.85 -9.32 26.19
N PRO A 59 -27.73 -10.66 26.11
CA PRO A 59 -28.23 -11.54 27.15
C PRO A 59 -27.57 -11.21 28.50
N LYS A 60 -28.38 -11.07 29.54
CA LYS A 60 -27.87 -10.91 30.91
C LYS A 60 -27.50 -12.28 31.49
N MET A 61 -26.64 -12.30 32.50
CA MET A 61 -26.21 -13.52 33.19
C MET A 61 -27.38 -14.43 33.60
N ALA A 62 -28.48 -13.86 34.10
CA ALA A 62 -29.68 -14.61 34.47
C ALA A 62 -30.26 -15.47 33.32
N LYS A 63 -30.11 -15.02 32.06
CA LYS A 63 -30.56 -15.79 30.89
C LYS A 63 -29.66 -16.98 30.60
N CYS A 64 -28.35 -16.86 30.79
CA CYS A 64 -27.43 -18.00 30.69
C CYS A 64 -27.75 -19.02 31.79
N LEU A 65 -27.98 -18.51 33.01
CA LEU A 65 -28.27 -19.34 34.16
C LEU A 65 -29.59 -20.10 34.00
N SER A 66 -30.61 -19.60 33.29
CA SER A 66 -31.88 -20.36 33.13
C SER A 66 -31.72 -21.79 32.61
N CYS A 67 -30.61 -22.10 31.91
CA CYS A 67 -30.25 -23.46 31.52
C CYS A 67 -29.00 -23.99 32.25
N HIS A 68 -28.05 -23.11 32.61
CA HIS A 68 -26.79 -23.48 33.24
C HIS A 68 -26.79 -23.45 34.78
N MET A 69 -27.93 -23.27 35.47
CA MET A 69 -27.99 -23.16 36.95
C MET A 69 -27.31 -24.34 37.66
N LYS A 70 -27.49 -25.55 37.14
CA LYS A 70 -26.99 -26.79 37.78
C LYS A 70 -25.47 -26.84 37.88
N ASP A 71 -24.79 -26.20 36.93
CA ASP A 71 -23.32 -26.22 36.83
C ASP A 71 -22.68 -24.98 37.48
N PHE A 72 -23.48 -24.09 38.06
CA PHE A 72 -23.04 -22.78 38.54
C PHE A 72 -23.19 -22.65 40.06
N ASP A 73 -22.06 -22.44 40.73
CA ASP A 73 -21.96 -22.13 42.15
C ASP A 73 -21.31 -20.76 42.35
N THR A 74 -22.07 -19.80 42.90
CA THR A 74 -21.59 -18.43 43.16
C THR A 74 -20.52 -18.36 44.25
N SER A 75 -20.41 -19.38 45.10
CA SER A 75 -19.40 -19.44 46.16
C SER A 75 -18.04 -19.95 45.67
N ASN A 76 -18.00 -20.57 44.47
CA ASN A 76 -16.79 -21.13 43.89
C ASN A 76 -16.23 -20.25 42.76
N PRO A 77 -15.06 -19.60 42.94
CA PRO A 77 -14.45 -18.76 41.91
C PRO A 77 -14.14 -19.51 40.60
N LYS A 78 -13.98 -20.84 40.63
CA LYS A 78 -13.76 -21.65 39.43
C LYS A 78 -15.01 -21.76 38.56
N SER A 79 -16.21 -21.70 39.14
CA SER A 79 -17.47 -21.72 38.39
C SER A 79 -17.64 -20.47 37.54
N CYS A 80 -17.07 -19.34 37.94
CA CYS A 80 -17.03 -18.13 37.10
C CYS A 80 -16.21 -18.35 35.82
N LEU A 81 -15.13 -19.15 35.87
CA LEU A 81 -14.24 -19.41 34.74
C LEU A 81 -14.86 -20.32 33.67
N LEU A 82 -16.01 -20.94 33.95
CA LEU A 82 -16.79 -21.68 32.94
C LEU A 82 -17.27 -20.76 31.81
N CYS A 83 -17.53 -19.48 32.14
CA CYS A 83 -18.01 -18.49 31.19
C CYS A 83 -17.05 -17.31 31.03
N HIS A 84 -16.26 -16.97 32.05
CA HIS A 84 -15.43 -15.76 32.03
C HIS A 84 -13.95 -16.07 31.78
N THR A 85 -13.27 -15.21 31.03
CA THR A 85 -11.83 -15.37 30.74
C THR A 85 -10.93 -15.13 31.95
N ARG A 86 -11.41 -14.47 33.01
CA ARG A 86 -10.64 -14.12 34.21
C ARG A 86 -11.54 -14.09 35.47
N PRO A 87 -11.02 -14.42 36.66
CA PRO A 87 -11.78 -14.36 37.91
C PRO A 87 -11.81 -12.94 38.52
N GLY A 88 -12.89 -12.58 39.25
CA GLY A 88 -12.97 -11.34 40.03
C GLY A 88 -14.38 -11.00 40.55
N MET A 89 -14.48 -10.25 41.66
CA MET A 89 -15.76 -9.93 42.34
C MET A 89 -16.63 -8.88 41.61
N LYS A 90 -16.09 -8.19 40.59
CA LYS A 90 -16.82 -7.25 39.71
C LYS A 90 -16.34 -7.40 38.27
N ILE A 91 -16.83 -8.43 37.58
CA ILE A 91 -16.54 -8.64 36.16
C ILE A 91 -17.27 -7.58 35.34
N LYS A 92 -16.51 -6.58 34.83
CA LYS A 92 -17.02 -5.67 33.81
C LYS A 92 -16.80 -6.31 32.44
N VAL A 93 -17.87 -6.80 31.83
CA VAL A 93 -17.86 -7.28 30.45
C VAL A 93 -18.00 -6.08 29.51
N LYS A 94 -16.97 -5.83 28.71
CA LYS A 94 -17.03 -4.79 27.69
C LYS A 94 -17.74 -5.35 26.45
N HIS A 95 -18.73 -4.61 25.97
CA HIS A 95 -19.32 -4.81 24.65
C HIS A 95 -18.82 -3.67 23.76
N PRO A 96 -17.61 -3.77 23.16
CA PRO A 96 -17.04 -2.68 22.41
C PRO A 96 -17.76 -2.57 21.06
N ILE A 97 -18.91 -1.89 21.00
CA ILE A 97 -19.42 -1.41 19.71
C ILE A 97 -18.40 -0.36 19.23
N PRO A 98 -17.74 -0.58 18.07
CA PRO A 98 -16.74 0.35 17.60
C PRO A 98 -17.31 1.76 17.44
N LYS A 99 -16.53 2.80 17.80
CA LYS A 99 -16.98 4.20 17.74
C LYS A 99 -17.54 4.60 16.37
N LYS A 100 -17.06 3.97 15.28
CA LYS A 100 -17.53 4.16 13.91
C LYS A 100 -19.04 3.93 13.72
N TYR A 101 -19.69 3.10 14.55
CA TYR A 101 -21.13 2.87 14.47
C TYR A 101 -21.97 3.95 15.15
N ARG A 102 -21.38 4.84 15.96
CA ARG A 102 -22.13 5.87 16.72
C ARG A 102 -22.80 6.91 15.80
N ASP A 103 -22.22 7.12 14.63
CA ASP A 103 -22.74 8.05 13.63
C ASP A 103 -23.89 7.48 12.79
N LEU A 104 -24.16 6.17 12.88
CA LEU A 104 -25.21 5.54 12.08
C LEU A 104 -26.60 5.76 12.69
N LYS A 105 -27.59 5.96 11.82
CA LYS A 105 -29.02 5.91 12.04
C LYS A 105 -29.47 4.49 11.75
N PHE A 106 -29.27 3.61 12.72
CA PHE A 106 -29.63 2.21 12.60
C PHE A 106 -30.52 1.80 13.77
N THR A 107 -31.57 1.03 13.46
CA THR A 107 -32.50 0.43 14.42
C THR A 107 -32.83 -0.98 13.94
N HIS A 108 -32.76 -1.98 14.82
CA HIS A 108 -33.16 -3.34 14.43
C HIS A 108 -34.65 -3.39 14.14
N LYS A 109 -35.45 -2.61 14.87
CA LYS A 109 -36.92 -2.54 14.71
C LYS A 109 -37.35 -2.40 13.25
N VAL A 110 -36.85 -1.38 12.55
CA VAL A 110 -37.21 -1.13 11.14
C VAL A 110 -36.85 -2.32 10.25
N HIS A 111 -35.72 -2.99 10.49
CA HIS A 111 -35.28 -4.12 9.67
C HIS A 111 -36.11 -5.38 9.95
N LEU A 112 -36.40 -5.65 11.21
CA LEU A 112 -37.23 -6.79 11.63
C LEU A 112 -38.69 -6.62 11.16
N GLU A 113 -39.26 -5.41 11.22
CA GLU A 113 -40.59 -5.10 10.65
C GLU A 113 -40.64 -5.33 9.14
N ASN A 114 -39.52 -5.12 8.45
CA ASN A 114 -39.37 -5.40 7.03
C ASN A 114 -38.93 -6.85 6.73
N LYS A 115 -39.03 -7.76 7.71
CA LYS A 115 -38.73 -9.20 7.57
C LYS A 115 -37.29 -9.49 7.13
N VAL A 116 -36.35 -8.66 7.55
CA VAL A 116 -34.91 -8.93 7.38
C VAL A 116 -34.45 -9.88 8.48
N GLU A 117 -33.99 -11.06 8.09
CA GLU A 117 -33.50 -12.10 8.99
C GLU A 117 -32.13 -11.74 9.58
N CYS A 118 -31.88 -12.16 10.83
CA CYS A 118 -30.65 -11.85 11.57
C CYS A 118 -29.38 -12.23 10.78
N VAL A 119 -29.40 -13.41 10.15
CA VAL A 119 -28.26 -13.99 9.41
C VAL A 119 -27.97 -13.30 8.08
N GLN A 120 -28.90 -12.50 7.55
CA GLN A 120 -28.66 -11.68 6.37
C GLN A 120 -27.63 -10.59 6.65
N CYS A 121 -27.55 -10.11 7.89
CA CYS A 121 -26.55 -9.15 8.33
C CYS A 121 -25.42 -9.79 9.16
N HIS A 122 -25.77 -10.63 10.14
CA HIS A 122 -24.81 -11.33 11.00
C HIS A 122 -24.35 -12.66 10.39
N LYS A 123 -23.83 -12.60 9.16
CA LYS A 123 -23.46 -13.79 8.39
C LYS A 123 -22.42 -14.64 9.14
N GLY A 124 -22.69 -15.93 9.25
CA GLY A 124 -21.79 -16.89 9.90
C GLY A 124 -21.85 -16.91 11.43
N ILE A 125 -22.74 -16.12 12.05
CA ILE A 125 -22.90 -16.11 13.51
C ILE A 125 -23.26 -17.49 14.05
N GLU A 126 -24.10 -18.24 13.34
CA GLU A 126 -24.56 -19.58 13.72
C GLU A 126 -23.42 -20.62 13.82
N LYS A 127 -22.30 -20.40 13.14
CA LYS A 127 -21.11 -21.27 13.16
C LYS A 127 -19.96 -20.66 13.95
N SER A 128 -20.21 -19.56 14.66
CA SER A 128 -19.15 -18.81 15.31
C SER A 128 -18.91 -19.30 16.73
N ASP A 129 -17.66 -19.64 17.02
CA ASP A 129 -17.21 -20.03 18.36
C ASP A 129 -16.84 -18.84 19.26
N ALA A 130 -16.79 -17.63 18.72
CA ALA A 130 -16.41 -16.44 19.46
C ALA A 130 -17.15 -15.20 18.95
N ILE A 131 -17.56 -14.34 19.89
CA ILE A 131 -18.15 -13.04 19.56
C ILE A 131 -17.02 -12.09 19.17
N THR A 132 -16.82 -11.91 17.86
CA THR A 132 -15.77 -11.02 17.32
C THR A 132 -16.38 -9.83 16.60
N LEU A 133 -15.59 -8.75 16.43
CA LEU A 133 -16.02 -7.56 15.69
C LEU A 133 -16.35 -7.85 14.22
N ASN A 134 -15.84 -8.95 13.65
CA ASN A 134 -16.12 -9.36 12.28
C ASN A 134 -17.55 -9.87 12.08
N LEU A 135 -18.26 -10.21 13.17
CA LEU A 135 -19.67 -10.58 13.13
C LEU A 135 -20.60 -9.36 13.10
N ILE A 136 -20.06 -8.16 13.28
CA ILE A 136 -20.84 -6.92 13.18
C ILE A 136 -20.90 -6.53 11.69
N PRO A 137 -22.10 -6.28 11.14
CA PRO A 137 -22.27 -5.88 9.75
C PRO A 137 -21.38 -4.70 9.36
N ASP A 138 -20.80 -4.78 8.16
CA ASP A 138 -20.06 -3.68 7.57
C ASP A 138 -20.95 -2.93 6.55
N MET A 139 -20.75 -1.62 6.45
CA MET A 139 -21.59 -0.79 5.59
C MET A 139 -21.49 -1.18 4.11
N PHE A 140 -20.29 -1.50 3.61
CA PHE A 140 -20.05 -1.70 2.17
C PHE A 140 -20.41 -3.11 1.70
N GLY A 141 -20.15 -4.12 2.53
CA GLY A 141 -20.42 -5.53 2.23
C GLY A 141 -21.81 -5.98 2.67
N THR A 142 -22.44 -5.30 3.65
CA THR A 142 -23.74 -5.74 4.19
C THR A 142 -24.87 -4.75 3.90
N CYS A 143 -24.71 -3.47 4.25
CA CYS A 143 -25.81 -2.51 4.17
C CYS A 143 -26.04 -2.01 2.73
N ILE A 144 -24.98 -1.53 2.08
CA ILE A 144 -25.04 -0.90 0.74
C ILE A 144 -25.64 -1.84 -0.32
N PRO A 145 -25.28 -3.14 -0.40
CA PRO A 145 -25.83 -4.01 -1.44
C PRO A 145 -27.36 -4.03 -1.46
N CYS A 146 -28.00 -4.22 -0.30
CA CYS A 146 -29.46 -4.24 -0.19
C CYS A 146 -30.08 -2.84 -0.34
N HIS A 147 -29.48 -1.81 0.27
CA HIS A 147 -30.02 -0.46 0.17
C HIS A 147 -29.88 0.14 -1.23
N LYS A 148 -28.88 -0.29 -2.01
CA LYS A 148 -28.67 0.13 -3.40
C LYS A 148 -29.73 -0.42 -4.34
N GLU A 149 -30.32 -1.58 -4.05
CA GLU A 149 -31.45 -2.12 -4.83
C GLU A 149 -32.65 -1.17 -4.83
N ARG A 150 -32.74 -0.27 -3.84
CA ARG A 150 -33.77 0.75 -3.73
C ARG A 150 -33.41 2.07 -4.44
N GLY A 151 -32.27 2.14 -5.14
CA GLY A 151 -31.79 3.33 -5.83
C GLY A 151 -30.52 3.96 -5.21
N GLU A 152 -29.89 4.87 -5.94
CA GLU A 152 -28.68 5.60 -5.50
C GLU A 152 -29.01 6.56 -4.33
N GLU A 153 -30.25 7.03 -4.24
CA GLU A 153 -30.79 7.79 -3.11
C GLU A 153 -30.86 6.95 -1.83
N GLY A 154 -31.08 5.63 -1.95
CA GLY A 154 -31.14 4.70 -0.82
C GLY A 154 -29.79 4.52 -0.11
N ILE A 155 -28.69 4.89 -0.78
CA ILE A 155 -27.33 4.85 -0.26
C ILE A 155 -26.72 6.25 -0.10
N ALA A 156 -27.53 7.31 -0.20
CA ALA A 156 -27.06 8.65 0.09
C ALA A 156 -26.56 8.74 1.55
N CYS A 157 -25.40 9.39 1.76
CA CYS A 157 -24.70 9.34 3.04
C CYS A 157 -25.58 9.73 4.23
N ASN A 158 -26.44 10.74 4.06
CA ASN A 158 -27.32 11.28 5.10
C ASN A 158 -28.51 10.36 5.46
N VAL A 159 -28.79 9.34 4.65
CA VAL A 159 -29.78 8.30 4.96
C VAL A 159 -29.30 7.51 6.16
N CYS A 160 -28.05 7.06 6.12
CA CYS A 160 -27.45 6.24 7.17
C CYS A 160 -26.70 7.07 8.22
N HIS A 161 -26.04 8.16 7.84
CA HIS A 161 -25.18 8.93 8.74
C HIS A 161 -25.90 10.13 9.37
N LYS A 162 -25.59 10.40 10.64
CA LYS A 162 -26.04 11.59 11.37
C LYS A 162 -25.22 12.82 10.99
N HIS A 163 -23.90 12.66 10.81
CA HIS A 163 -22.98 13.80 10.64
C HIS A 163 -22.15 13.77 9.36
N ILE A 164 -22.16 12.68 8.58
CA ILE A 164 -21.45 12.63 7.28
C ILE A 164 -22.33 13.19 6.16
N LYS A 165 -21.78 14.16 5.41
CA LYS A 165 -22.35 14.75 4.20
C LYS A 165 -21.23 14.86 3.15
N LYS A 166 -21.59 14.99 1.86
CA LYS A 166 -20.60 15.09 0.76
C LYS A 166 -19.58 16.21 0.95
N ASP A 167 -20.01 17.32 1.56
CA ASP A 167 -19.23 18.53 1.80
C ASP A 167 -18.64 18.61 3.21
N ARG A 168 -18.88 17.61 4.06
CA ARG A 168 -18.48 17.64 5.48
C ARG A 168 -17.66 16.43 5.86
N MET A 169 -16.53 16.70 6.53
CA MET A 169 -15.65 15.66 7.05
C MET A 169 -16.35 14.79 8.12
N PRO A 170 -16.19 13.46 8.07
CA PRO A 170 -16.69 12.56 9.11
C PRO A 170 -16.11 12.87 10.51
N LEU A 171 -16.92 12.68 11.55
CA LEU A 171 -16.49 12.83 12.95
C LEU A 171 -15.58 11.71 13.43
N TYR A 172 -15.69 10.52 12.84
CA TYR A 172 -14.94 9.34 13.23
C TYR A 172 -14.18 8.80 12.03
N HIS A 173 -12.87 8.63 12.21
CA HIS A 173 -11.97 7.96 11.28
C HIS A 173 -11.28 6.80 12.02
N GLU A 174 -10.74 5.85 11.27
CA GLU A 174 -9.79 4.87 11.83
C GLU A 174 -8.49 5.60 12.23
N ASP A 175 -7.58 4.95 12.97
CA ASP A 175 -6.41 5.60 13.60
C ASP A 175 -5.45 6.34 12.64
N ARG A 176 -5.66 6.21 11.33
CA ARG A 176 -4.90 6.84 10.26
C ARG A 176 -5.74 7.89 9.53
N TRP A 177 -5.45 9.16 9.81
CA TRP A 177 -6.26 10.30 9.42
C TRP A 177 -5.47 11.38 8.69
N VAL A 178 -6.03 11.84 7.58
CA VAL A 178 -5.56 13.02 6.84
C VAL A 178 -6.46 14.21 7.14
N LYS A 179 -5.93 15.17 7.92
CA LYS A 179 -6.55 16.48 8.09
C LYS A 179 -6.37 17.30 6.80
N HIS A 180 -7.46 17.60 6.11
CA HIS A 180 -7.43 18.37 4.85
C HIS A 180 -6.84 19.79 5.00
N ALA A 181 -6.97 20.40 6.18
CA ALA A 181 -6.42 21.72 6.47
C ALA A 181 -4.95 21.70 6.99
N ASP A 182 -4.30 20.53 7.05
CA ASP A 182 -2.93 20.43 7.57
C ASP A 182 -1.91 20.95 6.56
N ALA A 183 -0.97 21.79 6.99
CA ALA A 183 0.10 22.30 6.12
C ALA A 183 0.97 21.18 5.51
N ARG A 184 1.02 20.00 6.12
CA ARG A 184 1.71 18.80 5.60
C ARG A 184 0.77 17.85 4.88
N TRP A 185 -0.37 18.33 4.40
CA TRP A 185 -1.38 17.51 3.74
C TRP A 185 -0.79 16.64 2.63
N ILE A 186 0.00 17.21 1.70
CA ILE A 186 0.58 16.46 0.57
C ILE A 186 1.37 15.23 1.03
N GLN A 187 2.18 15.37 2.08
CA GLN A 187 2.99 14.26 2.61
C GLN A 187 2.12 13.21 3.30
N LYS A 188 1.18 13.64 4.15
CA LYS A 188 0.31 12.73 4.91
C LYS A 188 -0.67 12.01 3.98
N HIS A 189 -1.34 12.76 3.12
CA HIS A 189 -2.21 12.24 2.07
C HIS A 189 -1.49 11.22 1.20
N GLY A 190 -0.30 11.57 0.68
CA GLY A 190 0.46 10.66 -0.19
C GLY A 190 0.79 9.33 0.49
N ASN A 191 1.18 9.37 1.77
CA ASN A 191 1.45 8.17 2.55
C ASN A 191 0.17 7.35 2.79
N GLU A 192 -0.91 7.99 3.26
CA GLU A 192 -2.15 7.28 3.57
C GLU A 192 -2.84 6.71 2.33
N PHE A 193 -2.82 7.44 1.21
CA PHE A 193 -3.33 6.94 -0.07
C PHE A 193 -2.53 5.73 -0.54
N TYR A 194 -1.21 5.73 -0.39
CA TYR A 194 -0.37 4.56 -0.70
C TYR A 194 -0.77 3.33 0.11
N TYR A 195 -1.14 3.50 1.39
CA TYR A 195 -1.59 2.38 2.23
C TYR A 195 -2.98 1.86 1.88
N ASN A 196 -3.98 2.73 1.62
CA ASN A 196 -5.36 2.29 1.39
C ASN A 196 -6.16 3.23 0.48
N GLN A 197 -5.90 3.16 -0.83
CA GLN A 197 -6.59 3.96 -1.85
C GLN A 197 -8.12 3.76 -1.85
N ASN A 198 -8.57 2.53 -1.61
CA ASN A 198 -10.00 2.19 -1.66
C ASN A 198 -10.78 2.80 -0.51
N TYR A 199 -10.13 3.09 0.63
CA TYR A 199 -10.78 3.78 1.74
C TYR A 199 -11.15 5.22 1.37
N CYS A 200 -10.23 5.97 0.76
CA CYS A 200 -10.48 7.35 0.33
C CYS A 200 -11.63 7.43 -0.70
N LYS A 201 -11.67 6.49 -1.64
CA LYS A 201 -12.70 6.39 -2.69
C LYS A 201 -14.12 6.16 -2.15
N ARG A 202 -14.27 5.73 -0.89
CA ARG A 202 -15.57 5.59 -0.22
C ARG A 202 -16.29 6.92 -0.05
N CYS A 203 -15.54 8.02 0.05
CA CYS A 203 -16.08 9.37 0.17
C CYS A 203 -15.71 10.25 -1.03
N HIS A 204 -14.47 10.11 -1.56
CA HIS A 204 -13.97 10.87 -2.70
C HIS A 204 -14.25 10.11 -4.01
N ASN A 205 -15.45 10.28 -4.53
CA ASN A 205 -15.87 9.65 -5.79
C ASN A 205 -15.58 10.51 -7.03
N ASP A 206 -15.46 11.84 -6.88
CA ASP A 206 -15.00 12.73 -7.94
C ASP A 206 -13.47 12.68 -8.05
N LEU A 207 -12.99 12.08 -9.14
CA LEU A 207 -11.56 11.92 -9.41
C LEU A 207 -10.94 13.13 -10.11
N ASN A 208 -11.74 14.10 -10.57
CA ASN A 208 -11.20 15.27 -11.28
C ASN A 208 -10.28 16.08 -10.38
N TRP A 209 -10.65 16.26 -9.12
CA TRP A 209 -9.79 16.95 -8.17
C TRP A 209 -8.46 16.22 -7.92
N CYS A 210 -8.50 14.87 -7.85
CA CYS A 210 -7.29 14.06 -7.74
C CYS A 210 -6.38 14.31 -8.94
N VAL A 211 -6.94 14.26 -10.15
CA VAL A 211 -6.18 14.47 -11.39
C VAL A 211 -5.59 15.86 -11.43
N ASN A 212 -6.39 16.91 -11.22
CA ASN A 212 -5.93 18.30 -11.30
C ASN A 212 -4.81 18.58 -10.29
N CYS A 213 -4.99 18.18 -9.03
CA CYS A 213 -3.96 18.36 -8.01
C CYS A 213 -2.70 17.57 -8.38
N HIS A 214 -2.81 16.30 -8.77
CA HIS A 214 -1.64 15.51 -9.13
C HIS A 214 -0.95 15.95 -10.43
N GLN A 215 -1.66 16.61 -11.33
CA GLN A 215 -1.09 17.25 -12.52
C GLN A 215 -0.30 18.51 -12.17
N ASP A 216 -0.78 19.31 -11.21
CA ASP A 216 -0.12 20.54 -10.76
C ASP A 216 1.04 20.29 -9.77
N GLN A 217 0.96 19.21 -8.99
CA GLN A 217 1.95 18.91 -7.95
C GLN A 217 3.17 18.19 -8.53
N LYS A 218 4.25 18.96 -8.72
CA LYS A 218 5.56 18.39 -9.08
C LYS A 218 6.04 17.36 -8.03
N PRO A 219 6.53 16.17 -8.45
CA PRO A 219 7.11 15.22 -7.51
C PRO A 219 8.33 15.80 -6.80
N ARG A 220 8.59 15.38 -5.55
CA ARG A 220 9.76 15.84 -4.76
C ARG A 220 11.09 15.56 -5.46
N SER A 221 11.13 14.54 -6.30
CA SER A 221 12.30 14.20 -7.12
C SER A 221 12.57 15.21 -8.24
N HIS A 222 11.62 16.05 -8.64
CA HIS A 222 11.77 16.99 -9.77
C HIS A 222 12.66 18.18 -9.42
N ASN A 223 13.97 17.92 -9.39
CA ASN A 223 15.03 18.90 -9.28
C ASN A 223 16.03 18.73 -10.44
N ASN A 224 16.97 19.66 -10.57
CA ASN A 224 17.96 19.63 -11.66
C ASN A 224 18.90 18.42 -11.60
N ALA A 225 19.19 17.91 -10.41
CA ALA A 225 20.02 16.71 -10.28
C ALA A 225 19.31 15.48 -10.86
N TRP A 226 18.02 15.30 -10.51
CA TRP A 226 17.21 14.23 -11.06
C TRP A 226 17.06 14.34 -12.58
N ARG A 227 16.69 15.55 -13.05
CA ARG A 227 16.54 15.84 -14.48
C ARG A 227 17.80 15.52 -15.27
N ARG A 228 19.00 15.77 -14.72
CA ARG A 228 20.25 15.57 -15.48
C ARG A 228 20.87 14.19 -15.32
N LYS A 229 20.62 13.50 -14.20
CA LYS A 229 21.38 12.29 -13.85
C LYS A 229 20.55 11.03 -13.68
N THR A 230 19.30 11.12 -13.21
CA THR A 230 18.56 9.93 -12.74
C THR A 230 17.17 9.76 -13.35
N HIS A 231 16.64 10.74 -14.09
CA HIS A 231 15.33 10.59 -14.73
C HIS A 231 15.33 9.46 -15.78
N GLY A 232 16.46 9.25 -16.48
CA GLY A 232 16.59 8.15 -17.46
C GLY A 232 16.45 6.77 -16.80
N PHE A 233 17.05 6.58 -15.63
CA PHE A 233 16.84 5.36 -14.83
C PHE A 233 15.38 5.25 -14.37
N ALA A 234 14.78 6.32 -13.85
CA ALA A 234 13.36 6.26 -13.46
C ALA A 234 12.44 5.92 -14.65
N ALA A 235 12.71 6.49 -15.83
CA ALA A 235 11.94 6.27 -17.05
C ALA A 235 12.16 4.87 -17.66
N SER A 236 13.33 4.25 -17.46
CA SER A 236 13.58 2.87 -17.93
C SER A 236 12.84 1.83 -17.10
N TRP A 237 12.59 2.11 -15.82
CA TRP A 237 11.85 1.22 -14.94
C TRP A 237 10.33 1.40 -15.05
N GLU A 238 9.84 2.65 -15.05
CA GLU A 238 8.40 2.90 -14.99
C GLU A 238 7.98 4.19 -15.70
N ARG A 239 8.13 4.22 -17.03
CA ARG A 239 7.76 5.38 -17.87
C ARG A 239 6.32 5.86 -17.69
N LYS A 240 5.38 4.94 -17.41
CA LYS A 240 3.94 5.27 -17.25
C LYS A 240 3.65 6.27 -16.12
N LYS A 241 4.51 6.38 -15.10
CA LYS A 241 4.36 7.38 -14.04
C LYS A 241 4.57 8.81 -14.53
N CYS A 242 5.35 9.00 -15.59
CA CYS A 242 5.59 10.31 -16.19
C CYS A 242 4.38 10.79 -16.99
N SER A 243 3.61 9.86 -17.56
CA SER A 243 2.40 10.13 -18.37
C SER A 243 1.26 10.80 -17.61
N VAL A 244 1.37 10.91 -16.28
CA VAL A 244 0.44 11.69 -15.45
C VAL A 244 0.51 13.18 -15.79
N CYS A 245 1.71 13.69 -16.07
CA CYS A 245 1.95 15.12 -16.35
C CYS A 245 2.59 15.37 -17.73
N HIS A 246 3.33 14.40 -18.28
CA HIS A 246 4.11 14.55 -19.50
C HIS A 246 3.61 13.64 -20.61
N GLN A 247 3.40 14.18 -21.80
CA GLN A 247 3.07 13.41 -23.00
C GLN A 247 4.35 12.97 -23.74
N GLU A 248 4.21 12.07 -24.72
CA GLU A 248 5.34 11.51 -25.47
C GLU A 248 6.15 12.60 -26.20
N ASP A 249 5.46 13.62 -26.71
CA ASP A 249 6.05 14.78 -27.39
C ASP A 249 7.05 15.54 -26.49
N PHE A 250 6.84 15.58 -25.18
CA PHE A 250 7.77 16.19 -24.23
C PHE A 250 9.09 15.42 -24.17
N CYS A 251 9.01 14.09 -24.18
CA CYS A 251 10.20 13.23 -24.16
C CYS A 251 11.00 13.46 -25.42
N GLU A 252 10.36 13.37 -26.58
CA GLU A 252 11.00 13.58 -27.87
C GLU A 252 11.64 14.96 -27.96
N ARG A 253 10.88 16.02 -27.70
CA ARG A 253 11.36 17.41 -27.81
C ARG A 253 12.56 17.68 -26.92
N CYS A 254 12.62 17.09 -25.72
CA CYS A 254 13.76 17.24 -24.84
C CYS A 254 14.96 16.41 -25.33
N HIS A 255 14.74 15.14 -25.69
CA HIS A 255 15.83 14.23 -26.09
C HIS A 255 16.40 14.56 -27.48
N THR A 256 15.65 15.19 -28.36
CA THR A 256 16.16 15.66 -29.66
C THR A 256 16.91 16.98 -29.57
N ASN A 257 16.54 17.88 -28.65
CA ASN A 257 17.14 19.21 -28.55
C ASN A 257 18.18 19.37 -27.42
N THR A 258 18.32 18.39 -26.52
CA THR A 258 19.27 18.47 -25.40
C THR A 258 20.53 17.67 -25.69
N THR A 259 21.66 18.35 -25.78
CA THR A 259 22.97 17.70 -25.91
C THR A 259 23.22 16.73 -24.74
N PRO A 260 23.48 15.43 -25.00
CA PRO A 260 23.75 14.45 -23.96
C PRO A 260 25.02 14.76 -23.16
N LEU A 261 25.07 14.35 -21.89
CA LEU A 261 26.28 14.49 -21.05
C LEU A 261 27.52 13.77 -21.62
N SER A 262 27.32 12.79 -22.51
CA SER A 262 28.41 12.10 -23.21
C SER A 262 29.14 13.00 -24.21
N HIS A 263 28.49 14.04 -24.75
CA HIS A 263 29.05 14.99 -25.72
C HIS A 263 29.93 16.02 -25.01
N THR A 264 31.05 15.55 -24.47
CA THR A 264 32.12 16.39 -23.93
C THR A 264 33.18 16.64 -24.99
N ALA A 265 34.17 17.50 -24.72
CA ALA A 265 35.31 17.69 -25.62
C ALA A 265 35.99 16.36 -26.02
N SER A 266 36.03 15.38 -25.10
CA SER A 266 36.60 14.04 -25.33
C SER A 266 35.75 13.10 -26.21
N TRP A 267 34.54 13.53 -26.59
CA TRP A 267 33.62 12.75 -27.42
C TRP A 267 34.06 12.75 -28.89
N GLY A 268 34.31 13.93 -29.48
CA GLY A 268 34.66 14.05 -30.90
C GLY A 268 35.56 15.25 -31.22
N GLY A 269 36.26 15.81 -30.22
CA GLY A 269 37.18 16.92 -30.43
C GLY A 269 38.46 16.49 -31.15
N VAL A 270 39.01 17.39 -31.96
CA VAL A 270 40.33 17.24 -32.60
C VAL A 270 41.38 16.99 -31.50
N ASN A 271 42.25 16.00 -31.68
CA ASN A 271 43.26 15.57 -30.71
C ASN A 271 42.73 15.02 -29.37
N THR A 272 41.50 14.52 -29.35
CA THR A 272 40.97 13.79 -28.18
C THR A 272 40.95 12.28 -28.43
N ARG A 273 40.78 11.48 -27.37
CA ARG A 273 40.62 10.01 -27.46
C ARG A 273 39.40 9.55 -28.28
N ASN A 274 38.64 10.46 -28.88
CA ASN A 274 37.48 10.25 -29.75
C ASN A 274 36.59 9.10 -29.28
N ARG A 275 35.94 9.30 -28.12
CA ARG A 275 35.02 8.31 -27.56
C ARG A 275 33.80 8.07 -28.44
N HIS A 276 33.48 8.96 -29.38
CA HIS A 276 32.35 8.81 -30.29
C HIS A 276 32.48 7.55 -31.15
N CYS A 277 33.62 7.32 -31.79
CA CYS A 277 33.83 6.16 -32.66
C CYS A 277 33.80 4.82 -31.90
N LEU A 278 34.14 4.83 -30.61
CA LEU A 278 34.24 3.61 -29.78
C LEU A 278 32.92 3.20 -29.12
N ASN A 279 31.89 4.04 -29.17
CA ASN A 279 30.61 3.79 -28.50
C ASN A 279 29.43 3.56 -29.47
N CYS A 280 29.68 3.56 -30.78
CA CYS A 280 28.69 3.18 -31.79
C CYS A 280 28.77 1.67 -32.06
N HIS A 281 27.65 0.95 -32.00
CA HIS A 281 27.58 -0.48 -32.25
C HIS A 281 26.49 -0.80 -33.29
N PHE A 282 26.79 -1.71 -34.23
CA PHE A 282 25.81 -2.19 -35.21
C PHE A 282 25.02 -3.39 -34.66
N PRO A 283 23.70 -3.48 -34.89
CA PRO A 283 22.86 -2.51 -35.58
C PRO A 283 22.60 -1.27 -34.71
N VAL A 284 22.62 -0.09 -35.34
CA VAL A 284 22.50 1.21 -34.65
C VAL A 284 21.18 1.39 -33.87
N SER A 285 20.17 0.59 -34.20
CA SER A 285 18.90 0.53 -33.44
C SER A 285 19.08 0.08 -31.98
N MET A 286 20.21 -0.57 -31.65
CA MET A 286 20.52 -1.01 -30.29
C MET A 286 21.25 0.07 -29.46
N VAL A 287 21.60 1.21 -30.05
CA VAL A 287 22.25 2.33 -29.33
C VAL A 287 21.32 3.53 -29.23
N SER A 288 21.38 4.22 -28.09
CA SER A 288 20.56 5.41 -27.82
C SER A 288 20.94 6.64 -28.66
N CYS A 289 22.00 6.54 -29.48
CA CYS A 289 22.46 7.61 -30.36
C CYS A 289 21.47 7.91 -31.50
N THR A 290 20.66 6.93 -31.91
CA THR A 290 19.67 7.06 -33.01
C THR A 290 18.53 8.01 -32.69
N VAL A 291 18.31 8.32 -31.41
CA VAL A 291 17.31 9.29 -30.95
C VAL A 291 17.60 10.69 -31.51
N CYS A 292 18.87 11.09 -31.59
CA CYS A 292 19.29 12.36 -32.19
C CYS A 292 19.88 12.18 -33.60
N HIS A 293 20.46 11.00 -33.89
CA HIS A 293 21.08 10.68 -35.17
C HIS A 293 20.33 9.54 -35.87
N PRO A 294 19.12 9.81 -36.42
CA PRO A 294 18.31 8.76 -37.06
C PRO A 294 18.96 8.22 -38.34
N ASN A 295 19.82 9.01 -38.98
CA ASN A 295 20.61 8.61 -40.14
C ASN A 295 22.07 9.06 -39.96
N PRO A 296 22.87 8.34 -39.15
CA PRO A 296 24.24 8.76 -38.84
C PRO A 296 25.13 8.62 -40.08
N THR A 297 25.56 9.75 -40.63
CA THR A 297 26.53 9.77 -41.73
C THR A 297 27.94 9.70 -41.16
N HIS A 298 28.80 8.91 -41.80
CA HIS A 298 30.22 8.80 -41.43
C HIS A 298 31.11 9.33 -42.56
N PRO A 299 31.05 10.63 -42.90
CA PRO A 299 31.78 11.18 -44.04
C PRO A 299 33.31 11.07 -43.91
N SER A 300 33.81 10.79 -42.71
CA SER A 300 35.24 10.59 -42.41
C SER A 300 35.58 9.14 -42.02
N ALA A 301 34.62 8.22 -41.96
CA ALA A 301 34.89 6.81 -41.77
C ALA A 301 34.81 6.08 -43.10
N ILE A 302 35.64 5.06 -43.25
CA ILE A 302 35.60 4.14 -44.40
C ILE A 302 34.24 3.41 -44.37
N ASP A 303 33.65 3.16 -45.53
CA ASP A 303 32.35 2.45 -45.63
C ASP A 303 32.36 1.16 -44.79
N SER A 304 31.31 0.97 -43.99
CA SER A 304 31.14 -0.26 -43.22
C SER A 304 31.07 -1.44 -44.19
N PRO A 305 31.83 -2.53 -44.00
CA PRO A 305 31.85 -3.66 -44.93
C PRO A 305 30.55 -4.49 -44.94
N HIS A 306 29.42 -3.99 -44.41
CA HIS A 306 28.15 -4.70 -44.35
C HIS A 306 27.06 -3.98 -45.17
N PRO A 307 26.61 -4.58 -46.28
CA PRO A 307 25.22 -5.08 -46.39
C PRO A 307 25.08 -6.38 -47.22
N PRO A 308 23.87 -6.97 -47.29
CA PRO A 308 23.34 -7.99 -46.37
C PRO A 308 24.00 -9.37 -46.56
N PHE A 309 24.57 -9.97 -45.50
CA PHE A 309 25.02 -11.36 -45.53
C PHE A 309 24.13 -12.25 -44.67
N VAL A 310 23.49 -13.23 -45.31
CA VAL A 310 22.94 -14.45 -44.71
C VAL A 310 24.10 -15.45 -44.61
N GLY A 311 24.78 -15.51 -43.46
CA GLY A 311 25.90 -16.44 -43.27
C GLY A 311 26.50 -16.40 -41.86
N ASN A 312 26.96 -17.55 -41.38
CA ASN A 312 27.41 -17.77 -40.01
C ASN A 312 28.83 -17.18 -39.79
N CYS A 313 28.98 -16.25 -38.83
CA CYS A 313 30.20 -15.48 -38.57
C CYS A 313 31.30 -16.29 -37.86
N THR A 314 31.84 -17.32 -38.52
CA THR A 314 32.94 -18.16 -37.99
C THR A 314 34.27 -17.98 -38.70
N GLN A 315 34.36 -17.08 -39.69
CA GLN A 315 35.63 -16.80 -40.38
C GLN A 315 36.31 -15.56 -39.81
N SER A 316 37.55 -15.79 -39.40
CA SER A 316 38.57 -14.99 -38.71
C SER A 316 38.99 -13.66 -39.36
N GLY A 317 38.15 -13.08 -40.23
CA GLY A 317 38.41 -11.80 -40.91
C GLY A 317 37.78 -10.57 -40.26
N CYS A 318 36.76 -10.74 -39.41
CA CYS A 318 36.04 -9.60 -38.82
C CYS A 318 36.59 -9.19 -37.44
N HIS A 319 37.26 -10.10 -36.73
CA HIS A 319 38.08 -9.79 -35.56
C HIS A 319 39.48 -10.41 -35.80
N PRO A 320 40.60 -9.71 -35.53
CA PRO A 320 41.91 -10.35 -35.63
C PRO A 320 41.97 -11.52 -34.65
N VAL A 321 42.47 -12.66 -35.14
CA VAL A 321 42.67 -13.86 -34.31
C VAL A 321 43.65 -13.52 -33.20
N GLY A 322 43.18 -13.50 -31.96
CA GLY A 322 44.04 -13.51 -30.77
C GLY A 322 43.85 -12.40 -29.74
N ARG A 323 43.02 -11.37 -29.95
CA ARG A 323 42.75 -10.36 -28.89
C ARG A 323 41.33 -9.81 -28.93
N ALA A 324 40.49 -10.30 -28.02
CA ALA A 324 39.26 -9.61 -27.67
C ALA A 324 39.61 -8.35 -26.85
N GLY A 325 39.23 -7.16 -27.34
CA GLY A 325 39.25 -5.92 -26.54
C GLY A 325 40.31 -4.88 -26.90
N GLU A 326 41.11 -5.03 -27.96
CA GLU A 326 41.94 -3.92 -28.46
C GLU A 326 41.22 -3.17 -29.61
N PRO A 327 41.13 -1.82 -29.55
CA PRO A 327 40.36 -1.05 -30.50
C PRO A 327 40.99 -1.06 -31.90
N PRO A 328 40.18 -1.08 -32.98
CA PRO A 328 40.69 -1.03 -34.33
C PRO A 328 41.14 0.42 -34.61
N HIS A 329 42.43 0.68 -34.54
CA HIS A 329 42.98 1.89 -35.16
C HIS A 329 43.69 1.51 -36.46
N PRO A 330 43.45 2.21 -37.58
CA PRO A 330 44.28 2.05 -38.76
C PRO A 330 45.71 2.46 -38.36
N LYS A 331 46.73 1.67 -38.70
CA LYS A 331 48.12 2.12 -38.58
C LYS A 331 48.35 3.13 -39.72
N PRO A 332 48.43 4.46 -39.48
CA PRO A 332 48.92 5.33 -40.51
C PRO A 332 50.44 5.13 -40.54
N ALA A 333 51.00 4.89 -41.72
CA ALA A 333 52.43 4.94 -41.89
C ALA A 333 52.92 6.34 -41.42
N GLY A 334 53.68 6.39 -40.33
CA GLY A 334 54.37 7.60 -39.87
C GLY A 334 53.97 8.18 -38.50
N VAL A 335 52.96 7.65 -37.78
CA VAL A 335 52.65 8.14 -36.42
C VAL A 335 53.16 7.15 -35.38
N ASN A 336 54.19 7.53 -34.64
CA ASN A 336 54.80 6.69 -33.61
C ASN A 336 53.87 6.54 -32.40
N CYS A 337 53.68 5.31 -31.90
CA CYS A 337 52.71 4.94 -30.86
C CYS A 337 52.84 5.72 -29.53
N THR A 338 54.00 6.34 -29.30
CA THR A 338 54.29 7.15 -28.11
C THR A 338 53.52 8.47 -28.06
N ALA A 339 52.97 8.94 -29.18
CA ALA A 339 52.23 10.20 -29.22
C ALA A 339 50.94 10.18 -28.37
N CYS A 340 50.31 9.02 -28.21
CA CYS A 340 49.05 8.86 -27.46
C CYS A 340 49.21 8.05 -26.16
N HIS A 341 50.37 7.42 -25.96
CA HIS A 341 50.69 6.61 -24.79
C HIS A 341 52.07 7.02 -24.26
N ASN A 342 52.10 8.06 -23.42
CA ASN A 342 53.22 8.25 -22.50
C ASN A 342 53.10 7.22 -21.37
N LYS A 343 54.23 6.62 -20.98
CA LYS A 343 54.29 5.61 -19.91
C LYS A 343 53.57 6.04 -18.64
#